data_AF-A0A0R0JTC7-F1
#
_entry.id   AF-A0A0R0JTC7-F1
#
_cell.length_a   1.000
_cell.length_b   1.000
_cell.length_c   1.000
_cell.angle_alpha   90.00
_cell.angle_beta   90.00
_cell.angle_gamma   90.00
#
_symmetry.space_group_name_H-M   'P 1'
#
loop_
_entity.id
_entity.type
_entity.pdbx_description
1 polymer ?
#
loop_
_entity_poly.entity_id
_entity_poly.type
_entity_poly.pdbx_seq_one_letter_code
_entity_poly.pdbx_strand_id
1 'polypeptide(L)'
;MDNLLCDEVWLSKSANTFEEVISDPVALKSYENEEFEEVFAVCLEKEVLCLPEPDYTKYLHYNNFIFPSCRVIQWFIKCRSHFNLSFGIVFLTINYLHRFVSICQCNDWEYWMLELLSIACLSIAIKLNEISGLSLHEIQVTNCHYIHHSLFI
;
A
#
# COMPACT_ATOMS: atom_id res chain seq x y z
N MET A 1 -18.97 -1.52 -16.06
CA MET A 1 -18.66 -2.38 -14.89
C MET A 1 -17.44 -3.13 -15.32
N ASP A 2 -16.30 -2.60 -14.90
CA ASP A 2 -15.10 -2.58 -15.72
C ASP A 2 -14.33 -3.89 -15.53
N ASN A 3 -14.10 -4.57 -16.65
CA ASN A 3 -13.31 -5.80 -16.74
C ASN A 3 -11.83 -5.40 -16.60
N LEU A 4 -11.36 -5.29 -15.36
CA LEU A 4 -9.98 -4.92 -14.99
C LEU A 4 -9.23 -6.09 -14.33
N LEU A 5 -9.71 -7.32 -14.51
CA LEU A 5 -8.95 -8.53 -14.23
C LEU A 5 -8.51 -9.13 -15.55
N CYS A 6 -7.22 -9.47 -15.63
CA CYS A 6 -6.51 -10.01 -16.78
C CYS A 6 -7.43 -10.76 -17.76
N ASP A 7 -7.56 -10.23 -18.98
CA ASP A 7 -8.12 -10.97 -20.10
C ASP A 7 -7.12 -12.07 -20.49
N GLU A 8 -7.13 -13.19 -19.77
CA GLU A 8 -6.37 -14.37 -20.15
C GLU A 8 -6.93 -14.92 -21.46
N VAL A 9 -6.35 -14.51 -22.58
CA VAL A 9 -6.55 -15.16 -23.87
C VAL A 9 -5.82 -16.51 -23.83
N TRP A 10 -6.55 -17.55 -23.40
CA TRP A 10 -6.08 -18.93 -23.48
C TRP A 10 -5.83 -19.31 -24.95
N LEU A 11 -4.55 -19.39 -25.34
CA LEU A 11 -4.10 -19.98 -26.60
C LEU A 11 -4.47 -21.47 -26.63
N SER A 12 -5.70 -21.75 -27.04
CA SER A 12 -6.23 -23.09 -27.27
C SER A 12 -6.26 -23.38 -28.78
N LYS A 13 -5.09 -23.74 -29.34
CA LYS A 13 -4.87 -24.52 -30.59
C LYS A 13 -3.35 -24.57 -30.82
N SER A 14 -2.70 -25.69 -31.12
CA SER A 14 -3.16 -27.01 -31.53
C SER A 14 -2.11 -28.07 -31.16
N ALA A 15 -2.57 -29.29 -30.92
CA ALA A 15 -1.72 -30.46 -31.06
C ALA A 15 -1.05 -30.46 -32.46
N ASN A 16 0.24 -30.78 -32.48
CA ASN A 16 1.06 -31.32 -33.59
C ASN A 16 2.28 -30.45 -33.98
N THR A 17 3.44 -31.09 -33.76
CA THR A 17 4.71 -30.96 -34.49
C THR A 17 5.53 -29.69 -34.27
N PHE A 18 6.70 -29.90 -33.65
CA PHE A 18 7.86 -29.01 -33.66
C PHE A 18 8.16 -28.55 -35.10
N GLU A 19 7.73 -27.36 -35.47
CA GLU A 19 8.41 -26.54 -36.47
C GLU A 19 8.87 -25.24 -35.80
N GLU A 20 10.17 -25.05 -35.85
CA GLU A 20 10.94 -23.93 -35.32
C GLU A 20 10.58 -22.66 -36.13
N VAL A 21 9.45 -22.05 -35.82
CA VAL A 21 9.14 -20.70 -36.31
C VAL A 21 9.89 -19.72 -35.41
N ILE A 22 10.98 -19.17 -35.96
CA ILE A 22 11.67 -17.99 -35.43
C ILE A 22 10.67 -16.84 -35.47
N SER A 23 9.90 -16.68 -34.38
CA SER A 23 9.10 -15.48 -34.16
C SER A 23 10.08 -14.33 -33.93
N ASP A 24 9.95 -13.26 -34.71
CA ASP A 24 10.87 -12.13 -34.71
C ASP A 24 10.93 -11.51 -33.29
N PRO A 25 12.08 -11.53 -32.61
CA PRO A 25 12.20 -11.01 -31.24
C PRO A 25 11.90 -9.50 -31.15
N VAL A 26 11.87 -8.78 -32.27
CA VAL A 26 11.48 -7.37 -32.32
C VAL A 26 9.98 -7.18 -32.11
N ALA A 27 9.14 -8.03 -32.71
CA ALA A 27 7.69 -7.90 -32.60
C ALA A 27 7.17 -8.27 -31.20
N LEU A 28 7.76 -9.30 -30.58
CA LEU A 28 7.39 -9.69 -29.21
C LEU A 28 7.78 -8.60 -28.20
N LYS A 29 8.98 -8.01 -28.37
CA LYS A 29 9.41 -6.85 -27.56
C LYS A 29 8.51 -5.65 -27.72
N SER A 30 8.01 -5.35 -28.93
CA SER A 30 7.11 -4.20 -29.11
C SER A 30 5.74 -4.41 -28.45
N TYR A 31 5.21 -5.63 -28.47
CA TYR A 31 3.96 -5.96 -27.78
C TYR A 31 4.11 -5.90 -26.25
N GLU A 32 5.19 -6.48 -25.70
CA GLU A 32 5.49 -6.38 -24.27
C GLU A 32 5.65 -4.92 -23.82
N ASN A 33 6.20 -4.06 -24.68
CA ASN A 33 6.34 -2.64 -24.38
C ASN A 33 5.00 -1.89 -24.39
N GLU A 34 4.08 -2.17 -25.32
CA GLU A 34 2.75 -1.51 -25.33
C GLU A 34 1.92 -1.88 -24.09
N GLU A 35 1.87 -3.17 -23.73
CA GLU A 35 1.17 -3.62 -22.51
C GLU A 35 1.81 -3.01 -21.25
N PHE A 36 3.14 -2.94 -21.20
CA PHE A 36 3.85 -2.30 -20.10
C PHE A 36 3.52 -0.82 -19.97
N GLU A 37 3.50 -0.06 -21.07
CA GLU A 37 3.16 1.36 -21.06
C GLU A 37 1.70 1.59 -20.60
N GLU A 38 0.76 0.72 -20.99
CA GLU A 38 -0.63 0.79 -20.54
C GLU A 38 -0.76 0.52 -19.03
N VAL A 39 -0.10 -0.54 -18.52
CA VAL A 39 -0.07 -0.85 -17.08
C VAL A 39 0.59 0.28 -16.31
N PHE A 40 1.68 0.84 -16.82
CA PHE A 40 2.39 1.96 -16.21
C PHE A 40 1.49 3.20 -16.13
N ALA A 41 0.78 3.54 -17.21
CA ALA A 41 -0.15 4.67 -17.24
C ALA A 41 -1.27 4.52 -16.19
N VAL A 42 -1.86 3.33 -16.09
CA VAL A 42 -2.88 3.03 -15.07
C VAL A 42 -2.32 3.13 -13.65
N CYS A 43 -1.10 2.66 -13.41
CA CYS A 43 -0.43 2.80 -12.12
C CYS A 43 -0.18 4.27 -11.76
N LEU A 44 0.27 5.08 -12.72
CA LEU A 44 0.53 6.51 -12.52
C LEU A 44 -0.76 7.27 -12.20
N GLU A 45 -1.85 6.99 -12.92
CA GLU A 45 -3.15 7.60 -12.64
C GLU A 45 -3.65 7.25 -11.23
N LYS A 46 -3.51 5.98 -10.82
CA LYS A 46 -3.84 5.54 -9.45
C LYS A 46 -2.96 6.20 -8.39
N GLU A 47 -1.68 6.42 -8.68
CA GLU A 47 -0.76 7.11 -7.76
C GLU A 47 -1.25 8.53 -7.47
N VAL A 48 -1.65 9.29 -8.51
CA VAL A 48 -2.17 10.65 -8.37
C VAL A 48 -3.42 10.68 -7.48
N LEU A 49 -4.31 9.71 -7.62
CA LEU A 49 -5.53 9.58 -6.79
C LEU A 49 -5.24 9.18 -5.33
N CYS A 50 -4.03 8.74 -5.03
CA CYS A 50 -3.61 8.32 -3.70
C CYS A 50 -2.73 9.34 -2.97
N LEU A 51 -2.51 10.52 -3.56
CA LEU A 51 -1.79 11.60 -2.90
C LEU A 51 -2.64 12.26 -1.80
N PRO A 52 -2.02 12.73 -0.70
CA PRO A 52 -2.67 13.67 0.22
C PRO A 52 -3.05 14.99 -0.48
N GLU A 53 -3.94 15.74 0.14
CA GLU A 53 -4.32 17.08 -0.31
C GLU A 53 -3.11 18.02 -0.41
N PRO A 54 -3.10 18.97 -1.37
CA PRO A 54 -1.93 19.81 -1.63
C PRO A 54 -1.44 20.64 -0.44
N ASP A 55 -2.32 20.98 0.50
CA ASP A 55 -2.01 21.77 1.69
C ASP A 55 -1.67 20.92 2.93
N TYR A 56 -1.67 19.58 2.80
CA TYR A 56 -1.43 18.65 3.90
C TYR A 56 -0.14 18.93 4.67
N THR A 57 0.94 19.30 3.97
CA THR A 57 2.23 19.63 4.60
C THR A 57 2.13 20.86 5.51
N LYS A 58 1.37 21.89 5.09
CA LYS A 58 1.11 23.08 5.90
C LYS A 58 0.24 22.74 7.09
N TYR A 59 -0.78 21.90 6.86
CA TYR A 59 -1.65 21.41 7.92
C TYR A 59 -0.87 20.66 9.01
N LEU A 60 0.04 19.75 8.63
CA LEU A 60 0.90 19.04 9.58
C LEU A 60 1.79 19.99 10.39
N HIS A 61 2.38 20.99 9.73
CA HIS A 61 3.22 21.97 10.41
C HIS A 61 2.40 22.83 11.37
N TYR A 62 1.24 23.34 10.94
CA TYR A 62 0.40 24.21 11.75
C TYR A 62 -0.10 23.50 13.02
N ASN A 63 -0.47 22.22 12.91
CA ASN A 63 -0.97 21.41 14.01
C ASN A 63 0.13 20.66 14.79
N ASN A 64 1.42 20.95 14.55
CA ASN A 64 2.56 20.27 15.18
C ASN A 64 2.59 18.74 15.03
N PHE A 65 2.02 18.21 13.94
CA PHE A 65 1.91 16.77 13.71
C PHE A 65 3.11 16.12 13.03
N ILE A 66 4.11 16.89 12.61
CA ILE A 66 5.34 16.34 12.03
C ILE A 66 5.99 15.30 12.95
N PHE A 67 6.17 15.63 14.23
CA PHE A 67 6.79 14.71 15.20
C PHE A 67 5.96 13.44 15.47
N PRO A 68 4.66 13.52 15.81
CA PRO A 68 3.87 12.30 15.98
C PRO A 68 3.74 11.47 14.69
N SER A 69 3.64 12.09 13.51
CA SER A 69 3.70 11.35 12.24
C SER A 69 5.01 10.57 12.09
N CYS A 70 6.16 11.17 12.43
CA CYS A 70 7.43 10.45 12.42
C CYS A 70 7.47 9.27 13.41
N ARG A 71 6.91 9.43 14.62
CA ARG A 71 6.83 8.33 15.62
C ARG A 71 5.97 7.18 15.12
N VAL A 72 4.82 7.48 14.52
CA VAL A 72 3.94 6.47 13.93
C VAL A 72 4.63 5.72 12.78
N ILE A 73 5.37 6.43 11.92
CA ILE A 73 6.15 5.80 10.85
C ILE A 73 7.23 4.86 11.42
N GLN A 74 7.95 5.30 12.46
CA GLN A 74 8.92 4.43 13.16
C GLN A 74 8.24 3.19 13.76
N TRP A 75 7.04 3.34 14.30
CA TRP A 75 6.25 2.23 14.80
C TRP A 75 5.89 1.24 13.68
N PHE A 76 5.43 1.70 12.51
CA PHE A 76 5.17 0.81 11.37
C PHE A 76 6.41 0.02 10.93
N ILE A 77 7.59 0.66 10.92
CA ILE A 77 8.86 -0.01 10.59
C ILE A 77 9.18 -1.10 11.62
N LYS A 78 8.94 -0.85 12.91
CA LYS A 78 9.09 -1.87 13.97
C LYS A 78 8.09 -3.02 13.78
N CYS A 79 6.81 -2.72 13.56
CA CYS A 79 5.78 -3.73 13.29
C CYS A 79 6.14 -4.59 12.09
N ARG A 80 6.68 -4.00 11.02
CA ARG A 80 7.14 -4.74 9.86
C ARG A 80 8.18 -5.80 10.23
N SER A 81 9.20 -5.44 11.02
CA SER A 81 10.22 -6.40 11.46
C SER A 81 9.64 -7.48 12.37
N HIS A 82 8.69 -7.11 13.24
CA HIS A 82 8.09 -8.02 14.21
C HIS A 82 7.13 -9.04 13.57
N PHE A 83 6.31 -8.61 12.63
CA PHE A 83 5.30 -9.44 11.96
C PHE A 83 5.74 -9.92 10.58
N ASN A 84 7.02 -9.72 10.22
CA ASN A 84 7.58 -10.08 8.92
C ASN A 84 6.77 -9.53 7.72
N LEU A 85 6.32 -8.28 7.82
CA LEU A 85 5.54 -7.63 6.77
C LEU A 85 6.44 -7.22 5.59
N SER A 86 5.84 -7.17 4.40
CA SER A 86 6.50 -6.55 3.25
C SER A 86 6.65 -5.04 3.46
N PHE A 87 7.64 -4.42 2.81
CA PHE A 87 7.71 -2.96 2.76
C PHE A 87 6.48 -2.35 2.07
N GLY A 88 5.86 -3.07 1.12
CA GLY A 88 4.62 -2.64 0.47
C GLY A 88 3.50 -2.37 1.47
N ILE A 89 3.30 -3.26 2.45
CA ILE A 89 2.30 -3.07 3.51
C ILE A 89 2.61 -1.82 4.34
N VAL A 90 3.89 -1.57 4.65
CA VAL A 90 4.29 -0.36 5.39
C VAL A 90 3.96 0.90 4.59
N PHE A 91 4.30 0.94 3.30
CA PHE A 91 4.01 2.09 2.45
C PHE A 91 2.51 2.33 2.27
N LEU A 92 1.71 1.27 2.07
CA LEU A 92 0.25 1.36 2.02
C LEU A 92 -0.32 1.91 3.33
N THR A 93 0.20 1.42 4.46
CA THR A 93 -0.24 1.89 5.78
C THR A 93 0.03 3.38 5.97
N ILE A 94 1.23 3.85 5.60
CA ILE A 94 1.60 5.28 5.65
C ILE A 94 0.72 6.10 4.72
N ASN A 95 0.48 5.61 3.49
CA ASN A 95 -0.38 6.27 2.53
C ASN A 95 -1.80 6.45 3.08
N TYR A 96 -2.39 5.39 3.66
CA TYR A 96 -3.72 5.44 4.28
C TYR A 96 -3.77 6.43 5.45
N LEU A 97 -2.76 6.42 6.32
CA LEU A 97 -2.67 7.35 7.44
C LEU A 97 -2.66 8.80 6.96
N HIS A 98 -1.74 9.14 6.06
CA HIS A 98 -1.58 10.52 5.60
C HIS A 98 -2.79 10.99 4.82
N ARG A 99 -3.37 10.14 3.97
CA ARG A 99 -4.56 10.50 3.19
C ARG A 99 -5.78 10.70 4.10
N PHE A 100 -5.97 9.84 5.11
CA PHE A 100 -7.07 10.02 6.06
C PHE A 100 -6.94 11.33 6.85
N VAL A 101 -5.78 11.61 7.42
CA VAL A 101 -5.53 12.87 8.15
C VAL A 101 -5.73 14.07 7.22
N SER A 102 -5.24 13.96 5.98
CA SER A 102 -5.35 15.01 4.97
C SER A 102 -6.76 15.30 4.50
N ILE A 103 -7.64 14.30 4.46
CA ILE A 103 -9.05 14.48 4.07
C ILE A 103 -9.86 15.02 5.25
N CYS A 104 -9.60 14.51 6.47
CA CYS A 104 -10.37 14.90 7.64
C CYS A 104 -10.05 16.32 8.13
N GLN A 105 -8.77 16.75 8.07
CA GLN A 105 -8.26 18.04 8.56
C GLN A 105 -8.95 18.61 9.81
N CYS A 106 -9.26 17.74 10.79
CA CYS A 106 -9.96 18.13 12.01
C CYS A 106 -9.07 19.02 12.88
N ASN A 107 -9.59 20.12 13.42
CA ASN A 107 -8.76 20.98 14.29
C ASN A 107 -8.43 20.34 15.65
N ASP A 108 -9.17 19.30 16.05
CA ASP A 108 -9.11 18.70 17.39
C ASP A 108 -8.44 17.32 17.39
N TRP A 109 -7.47 17.08 16.51
CA TRP A 109 -6.71 15.84 16.53
C TRP A 109 -5.84 15.74 17.79
N GLU A 110 -6.13 14.73 18.60
CA GLU A 110 -5.31 14.35 19.75
C GLU A 110 -4.35 13.22 19.39
N TYR A 111 -3.24 13.10 20.11
CA TYR A 111 -2.22 12.09 19.84
C TYR A 111 -2.77 10.65 19.82
N TRP A 112 -3.65 10.32 20.78
CA TRP A 112 -4.27 8.99 20.86
C TRP A 112 -5.14 8.67 19.64
N MET A 113 -5.70 9.69 18.98
CA MET A 113 -6.48 9.49 17.77
C MET A 113 -5.57 9.07 16.61
N LEU A 114 -4.38 9.68 16.50
CA LEU A 114 -3.40 9.30 15.50
C LEU A 114 -2.88 7.88 15.73
N GLU A 115 -2.69 7.48 17.00
CA GLU A 115 -2.34 6.10 17.35
C GLU A 115 -3.44 5.12 16.92
N LEU A 116 -4.68 5.39 17.29
CA LEU A 116 -5.82 4.53 16.92
C LEU A 116 -5.95 4.43 15.40
N LEU A 117 -5.83 5.55 14.69
CA LEU A 117 -5.85 5.59 13.24
C LEU A 117 -4.71 4.77 12.65
N SER A 118 -3.50 4.88 13.20
CA SER A 118 -2.33 4.13 12.71
C SER A 118 -2.55 2.61 12.79
N ILE A 119 -3.14 2.13 13.88
CA ILE A 119 -3.48 0.70 14.08
C ILE A 119 -4.55 0.26 13.07
N ALA A 120 -5.56 1.09 12.85
CA ALA A 120 -6.62 0.81 11.88
C ALA A 120 -6.05 0.75 10.45
N CYS A 121 -5.23 1.72 10.05
CA CYS A 121 -4.56 1.74 8.75
C CYS A 121 -3.69 0.49 8.54
N LEU A 122 -2.92 0.07 9.55
CA LEU A 122 -2.07 -1.12 9.47
C LEU A 122 -2.91 -2.38 9.29
N SER A 123 -3.98 -2.49 10.06
CA SER A 123 -4.91 -3.62 9.99
C SER A 123 -5.59 -3.72 8.62
N ILE A 124 -5.99 -2.57 8.02
CA ILE A 124 -6.55 -2.52 6.68
C ILE A 124 -5.51 -2.93 5.63
N ALA A 125 -4.30 -2.38 5.70
CA ALA A 125 -3.24 -2.69 4.73
C ALA A 125 -2.83 -4.17 4.76
N ILE A 126 -2.72 -4.76 5.95
CA ILE A 126 -2.47 -6.20 6.10
C ILE A 126 -3.62 -7.00 5.50
N LYS A 127 -4.87 -6.70 5.89
CA LYS A 127 -6.05 -7.44 5.43
C LYS A 127 -6.26 -7.38 3.91
N LEU A 128 -5.98 -6.24 3.27
CA LEU A 128 -6.18 -6.06 1.83
C LEU A 128 -5.03 -6.61 0.99
N ASN A 129 -3.81 -6.69 1.55
CA ASN A 129 -2.63 -7.15 0.84
C ASN A 129 -2.21 -8.58 1.22
N GLU A 130 -3.01 -9.27 2.04
CA GLU A 130 -2.71 -10.62 2.45
C GLU A 130 -3.01 -11.66 1.38
N ILE A 131 -1.93 -12.16 0.77
CA ILE A 131 -1.86 -13.54 0.31
C ILE A 131 -1.52 -14.37 1.57
N SER A 132 -2.50 -14.61 2.43
CA SER A 132 -2.50 -15.57 3.56
C SER A 132 -1.38 -15.47 4.63
N GLY A 133 -1.69 -15.01 5.84
CA GLY A 133 -0.97 -15.52 7.03
C GLY A 133 -1.14 -14.80 8.37
N LEU A 134 -1.58 -13.55 8.45
CA LEU A 134 -1.56 -12.78 9.70
C LEU A 134 -2.98 -12.58 10.23
N SER A 135 -3.31 -13.25 11.34
CA SER A 135 -4.63 -13.05 11.93
C SER A 135 -4.68 -11.71 12.68
N LEU A 136 -5.80 -10.98 12.58
CA LEU A 136 -6.05 -9.73 13.32
C LEU A 136 -5.78 -9.87 14.84
N HIS A 137 -5.94 -11.09 15.36
CA HIS A 137 -5.74 -11.42 16.77
C HIS A 137 -4.26 -11.30 17.19
N GLU A 138 -3.30 -11.62 16.31
CA GLU A 138 -1.87 -11.46 16.59
C GLU A 138 -1.46 -9.98 16.64
N ILE A 139 -2.06 -9.16 15.77
CA ILE A 139 -1.86 -7.70 15.79
C ILE A 139 -2.38 -7.14 17.11
N GLN A 140 -3.59 -7.50 17.54
CA GLN A 140 -4.22 -7.00 18.77
C GLN A 140 -3.49 -7.44 20.05
N VAL A 141 -3.07 -8.70 20.15
CA VAL A 141 -2.37 -9.23 21.33
C VAL A 141 -0.99 -8.60 21.48
N THR A 142 -0.26 -8.46 20.37
CA THR A 142 1.04 -7.79 20.37
C THR A 142 0.88 -6.28 20.64
N ASN A 143 -0.21 -5.66 20.17
CA ASN A 143 -0.53 -4.26 20.46
C ASN A 143 -0.64 -3.97 21.96
N CYS A 144 -1.26 -4.87 22.73
CA CYS A 144 -1.39 -4.69 24.18
C CYS A 144 -0.02 -4.58 24.88
N HIS A 145 1.01 -5.25 24.35
CA HIS A 145 2.37 -5.15 24.87
C HIS A 145 3.15 -3.94 24.33
N TYR A 146 2.95 -3.54 23.07
CA TYR A 146 3.79 -2.52 22.43
C TYR A 146 3.22 -1.10 22.52
N ILE A 147 1.89 -0.90 22.59
CA ILE A 147 1.29 0.42 22.85
C ILE A 147 1.85 0.96 24.17
N HIS A 148 2.08 0.11 25.17
CA HIS A 148 2.59 0.54 26.47
C HIS A 148 4.08 0.94 26.47
N HIS A 149 4.88 0.53 25.48
CA HIS A 149 6.35 0.71 25.51
C HIS A 149 6.94 1.49 24.32
N SER A 150 6.20 1.67 23.21
CA SER A 150 6.81 2.08 21.94
C SER A 150 6.42 3.46 21.43
N LEU A 151 5.32 4.01 21.93
CA LEU A 151 4.87 5.38 21.61
C LEU A 151 5.10 6.36 22.79
N PHE A 152 5.24 5.84 24.01
CA PHE A 152 5.36 6.61 25.25
C PHE A 152 6.79 6.75 25.80
N ILE A 153 7.82 6.37 25.03
CA ILE A 153 9.24 6.68 25.28
C ILE A 153 9.82 7.28 24.00
#